data_AF-A0A3D4KWV8-F1
#
_entry.id   AF-A0A3D4KWV8-F1
#
_cell.length_a   1.000
_cell.length_b   1.000
_cell.length_c   1.000
_cell.angle_alpha   90.00
_cell.angle_beta   90.00
_cell.angle_gamma   90.00
#
_symmetry.space_group_name_H-M   'P 1'
#
loop_
_entity.id
_entity.type
_entity.pdbx_description
1 polymer ?
#
loop_
_entity_poly.entity_id
_entity_poly.type
_entity_poly.pdbx_seq_one_letter_code
_entity_poly.pdbx_strand_id
1 'polypeptide(L)'
;GEELAEMYFSTNVIDTILCLNSMEVVGSYLANKLTKAGVMSANAHQTMYITSPEYNTSGQMMFRENNKHMIKGKKVLILIDTASTGSTLQSAVRSVHYYGGEVIGVSAIFALATQVGDIPIRSLYSGRDLPDYASYEGEEKCPLCADRVPIDAICNGFGYSLL
;
A
#
# COMPACT_ATOMS: atom_id res chain seq x y z
N GLY A 1 2.41 8.65 -8.15
CA GLY A 1 1.80 7.82 -9.21
C GLY A 1 2.84 7.47 -10.24
N GLU A 2 3.29 8.45 -11.03
CA GLU A 2 4.26 8.21 -12.11
C GLU A 2 5.62 7.69 -11.63
N GLU A 3 6.24 8.35 -10.65
CA GLU A 3 7.52 7.90 -10.07
C GLU A 3 7.46 6.45 -9.53
N LEU A 4 6.32 6.09 -8.94
CA LEU A 4 6.11 4.71 -8.47
C LEU A 4 6.13 3.71 -9.63
N ALA A 5 5.59 4.09 -10.79
CA ALA A 5 5.48 3.21 -11.95
C ALA A 5 6.84 2.81 -12.50
N GLU A 6 7.83 3.71 -12.42
CA GLU A 6 9.18 3.46 -12.96
C GLU A 6 9.86 2.28 -12.25
N MET A 7 9.56 2.09 -10.97
CA MET A 7 10.03 0.95 -10.18
C MET A 7 9.45 -0.41 -10.63
N TYR A 8 8.46 -0.42 -11.53
CA TYR A 8 7.77 -1.63 -12.02
C TYR A 8 7.89 -1.87 -13.53
N PHE A 9 8.57 -1.01 -14.30
CA PHE A 9 8.72 -1.18 -15.75
C PHE A 9 9.35 -2.52 -16.17
N SER A 10 10.32 -3.02 -15.41
CA SER A 10 11.01 -4.29 -15.65
C SER A 10 10.40 -5.48 -14.90
N THR A 11 9.17 -5.36 -14.40
CA THR A 11 8.55 -6.39 -13.55
C THR A 11 7.49 -7.21 -14.30
N ASN A 12 6.99 -8.25 -13.63
CA ASN A 12 5.90 -9.06 -14.15
C ASN A 12 4.60 -8.23 -14.32
N VAL A 13 3.68 -8.73 -15.15
CA VAL A 13 2.34 -8.16 -15.32
C VAL A 13 1.64 -7.96 -13.98
N ILE A 14 1.08 -6.77 -13.77
CA ILE A 14 0.20 -6.41 -12.65
C ILE A 14 -1.24 -6.37 -13.15
N ASP A 15 -2.11 -7.28 -12.72
CA ASP A 15 -3.52 -7.25 -13.11
C ASP A 15 -4.33 -6.22 -12.31
N THR A 16 -3.97 -6.05 -11.03
CA THR A 16 -4.75 -5.25 -10.08
C THR A 16 -3.85 -4.43 -9.17
N ILE A 17 -4.18 -3.16 -8.99
CA ILE A 17 -3.64 -2.32 -7.92
C ILE A 17 -4.66 -2.30 -6.79
N LEU A 18 -4.29 -2.87 -5.64
CA LEU A 18 -5.06 -2.81 -4.41
C LEU A 18 -4.63 -1.58 -3.61
N CYS A 19 -5.47 -0.55 -3.60
CA CYS A 19 -5.22 0.71 -2.92
C CYS A 19 -5.65 0.62 -1.45
N LEU A 20 -4.72 0.91 -0.55
CA LEU A 20 -4.95 1.09 0.88
C LEU A 20 -4.92 2.58 1.20
N ASN A 21 -5.53 3.00 2.32
CA ASN A 21 -5.48 4.37 2.83
C ASN A 21 -5.87 5.45 1.80
N SER A 22 -6.95 5.22 1.05
CA SER A 22 -7.49 6.18 0.08
C SER A 22 -6.52 6.55 -1.06
N MET A 23 -5.66 5.61 -1.46
CA MET A 23 -4.65 5.81 -2.50
C MET A 23 -5.16 5.59 -3.93
N GLU A 24 -6.48 5.57 -4.18
CA GLU A 24 -7.07 5.24 -5.49
C GLU A 24 -6.66 6.22 -6.59
N VAL A 25 -6.56 7.51 -6.25
CA VAL A 25 -6.10 8.53 -7.20
C VAL A 25 -4.65 8.24 -7.59
N VAL A 26 -3.78 7.98 -6.62
CA VAL A 26 -2.37 7.64 -6.87
C VAL A 26 -2.26 6.35 -7.68
N GLY A 27 -3.08 5.34 -7.35
CA GLY A 27 -3.18 4.07 -8.07
C GLY A 27 -3.64 4.25 -9.51
N SER A 28 -4.55 5.19 -9.77
CA SER A 28 -5.00 5.53 -11.12
C SER A 28 -3.87 6.12 -11.98
N TYR A 29 -3.08 7.04 -11.43
CA TYR A 29 -1.92 7.58 -12.14
C TYR A 29 -0.81 6.54 -12.31
N LEU A 30 -0.62 5.65 -11.34
CA LEU A 30 0.30 4.51 -11.43
C LEU A 30 -0.11 3.57 -12.59
N ALA A 31 -1.37 3.13 -12.63
CA ALA A 31 -1.90 2.30 -13.71
C ALA A 31 -1.81 3.01 -15.08
N ASN A 32 -2.16 4.29 -15.15
CA ASN A 32 -2.09 5.08 -16.38
C ASN A 32 -0.66 5.11 -16.95
N LYS A 33 0.36 5.26 -16.09
CA LYS A 33 1.76 5.25 -16.51
C LYS A 33 2.22 3.85 -16.93
N LEU A 34 1.82 2.80 -16.21
CA LEU A 34 2.18 1.40 -16.52
C LEU A 34 1.56 0.88 -17.82
N THR A 35 0.42 1.42 -18.23
CA THR A 35 -0.32 1.00 -19.44
C THR A 35 -0.06 1.91 -20.64
N LYS A 36 0.64 3.04 -20.43
CA LYS A 36 0.91 4.06 -21.45
C LYS A 36 1.70 3.49 -22.64
N ALA A 37 1.23 3.76 -23.85
CA ALA A 37 1.94 3.40 -25.08
C ALA A 37 3.35 4.03 -25.12
N GLY A 38 4.34 3.25 -25.59
CA GLY A 38 5.74 3.68 -25.66
C GLY A 38 6.53 3.54 -24.36
N VAL A 39 5.92 3.06 -23.28
CA VAL A 39 6.62 2.66 -22.06
C VAL A 39 6.93 1.16 -22.13
N MET A 40 8.19 0.79 -21.84
CA MET A 40 8.57 -0.62 -21.70
C MET A 40 8.03 -1.16 -20.37
N SER A 41 6.80 -1.66 -20.40
CA SER A 41 6.10 -2.23 -19.25
C SER A 41 5.40 -3.51 -19.69
N ALA A 42 5.40 -4.54 -18.84
CA ALA A 42 4.65 -5.77 -19.09
C ALA A 42 3.13 -5.53 -19.21
N ASN A 43 2.66 -4.38 -18.70
CA ASN A 43 1.27 -3.93 -18.74
C ASN A 43 0.92 -3.00 -19.90
N ALA A 44 1.86 -2.70 -20.81
CA ALA A 44 1.59 -1.86 -21.97
C ALA A 44 0.40 -2.43 -22.79
N HIS A 45 -0.58 -1.59 -23.10
CA HIS A 45 -1.81 -1.96 -23.82
C HIS A 45 -2.73 -2.97 -23.11
N GLN A 46 -2.56 -3.20 -21.79
CA GLN A 46 -3.44 -4.06 -21.00
C GLN A 46 -4.34 -3.22 -20.07
N THR A 47 -5.55 -3.71 -19.82
CA THR A 47 -6.44 -3.12 -18.80
C THR A 47 -6.01 -3.60 -17.42
N MET A 48 -5.99 -2.69 -16.45
CA MET A 48 -5.72 -2.99 -15.04
C MET A 48 -6.94 -2.67 -14.18
N TYR A 49 -7.17 -3.44 -13.13
CA TYR A 49 -8.13 -3.08 -12.09
C TYR A 49 -7.49 -2.17 -11.05
N ILE A 50 -8.26 -1.20 -10.57
CA ILE A 50 -7.90 -0.38 -9.41
C ILE A 50 -9.04 -0.57 -8.42
N THR A 51 -8.73 -1.07 -7.23
CA THR A 51 -9.75 -1.38 -6.23
C THR A 51 -9.23 -1.14 -4.83
N SER A 52 -10.14 -0.99 -3.89
CA SER A 52 -9.84 -0.83 -2.46
C SER A 52 -10.63 -1.88 -1.68
N PRO A 53 -10.08 -2.37 -0.56
CA PRO A 53 -10.81 -3.32 0.25
C PRO A 53 -11.88 -2.61 1.09
N GLU A 54 -12.84 -3.39 1.56
CA GLU A 54 -13.72 -2.98 2.65
C GLU A 54 -13.26 -3.57 3.96
N TYR A 55 -13.69 -2.97 5.07
CA TYR A 55 -13.45 -3.48 6.41
C TYR A 55 -14.78 -3.84 7.06
N ASN A 56 -14.87 -5.05 7.64
CA ASN A 56 -16.04 -5.40 8.43
C ASN A 56 -16.02 -4.74 9.81
N THR A 57 -17.06 -4.98 10.60
CA THR A 57 -17.20 -4.47 11.96
C THR A 57 -16.08 -4.92 12.90
N SER A 58 -15.35 -5.99 12.57
CA SER A 58 -14.18 -6.48 13.32
C SER A 58 -12.85 -5.94 12.78
N GLY A 59 -12.88 -5.02 11.81
CA GLY A 59 -11.67 -4.48 11.18
C GLY A 59 -10.96 -5.44 10.23
N GLN A 60 -11.59 -6.57 9.85
CA GLN A 60 -11.00 -7.51 8.90
C GLN A 60 -11.21 -7.01 7.47
N MET A 61 -10.14 -7.07 6.69
CA MET A 61 -10.13 -6.67 5.29
C MET A 61 -10.86 -7.70 4.43
N MET A 62 -11.84 -7.25 3.64
CA MET A 62 -12.69 -8.10 2.81
C MET A 62 -13.00 -7.48 1.43
N PHE A 63 -13.39 -8.35 0.49
CA PHE A 63 -13.91 -7.95 -0.83
C PHE A 63 -15.34 -8.48 -1.01
N ARG A 64 -16.26 -7.60 -1.41
CA ARG A 64 -17.64 -7.96 -1.76
C ARG A 64 -17.70 -8.79 -3.02
N GLU A 65 -18.77 -9.55 -3.19
CA GLU A 65 -18.96 -10.47 -4.32
C GLU A 65 -18.75 -9.77 -5.69
N ASN A 66 -19.28 -8.57 -5.84
CA ASN A 66 -19.13 -7.75 -7.04
C ASN A 66 -17.69 -7.28 -7.30
N ASN A 67 -16.80 -7.31 -6.30
CA ASN A 67 -15.40 -6.89 -6.43
C ASN A 67 -14.42 -8.07 -6.46
N LYS A 68 -14.83 -9.29 -6.07
CA LYS A 68 -13.94 -10.47 -6.02
C LYS A 68 -13.24 -10.78 -7.34
N HIS A 69 -13.90 -10.52 -8.47
CA HIS A 69 -13.32 -10.73 -9.81
C HIS A 69 -12.08 -9.87 -10.08
N MET A 70 -11.91 -8.77 -9.34
CA MET A 70 -10.72 -7.91 -9.41
C MET A 70 -9.53 -8.50 -8.63
N ILE A 71 -9.72 -9.53 -7.81
CA ILE A 71 -8.66 -10.14 -6.98
C ILE A 71 -8.40 -11.59 -7.37
N LYS A 72 -9.46 -12.38 -7.59
CA LYS A 72 -9.36 -13.82 -7.83
C LYS A 72 -8.58 -14.13 -9.11
N GLY A 73 -7.51 -14.89 -8.98
CA GLY A 73 -6.64 -15.29 -10.09
C GLY A 73 -5.82 -14.15 -10.68
N LYS A 74 -5.65 -13.04 -9.94
CA LYS A 74 -4.95 -11.82 -10.40
C LYS A 74 -3.61 -11.66 -9.70
N LYS A 75 -2.64 -11.11 -10.43
CA LYS A 75 -1.39 -10.57 -9.86
C LYS A 75 -1.65 -9.19 -9.29
N VAL A 76 -1.63 -9.09 -7.97
CA VAL A 76 -2.02 -7.90 -7.21
C VAL A 76 -0.78 -7.16 -6.73
N LEU A 77 -0.68 -5.88 -7.09
CA LEU A 77 0.24 -4.93 -6.48
C LEU A 77 -0.50 -4.19 -5.36
N ILE A 78 0.01 -4.23 -4.14
CA ILE A 78 -0.54 -3.45 -3.03
C ILE A 78 0.05 -2.04 -3.08
N LEU A 79 -0.80 -1.01 -3.03
CA LEU A 79 -0.39 0.39 -2.95
C LEU A 79 -0.81 0.97 -1.60
N ILE A 80 0.13 1.55 -0.86
CA ILE A 80 -0.11 2.21 0.44
C ILE A 80 0.63 3.55 0.52
N ASP A 81 0.20 4.44 1.41
CA ASP A 81 0.92 5.67 1.74
C ASP A 81 2.21 5.37 2.53
N THR A 82 2.09 4.71 3.68
CA THR A 82 3.16 4.46 4.65
C THR A 82 3.20 2.99 5.03
N ALA A 83 4.35 2.35 4.83
CA ALA A 83 4.62 0.99 5.29
C ALA A 83 5.46 1.00 6.58
N SER A 84 4.80 1.01 7.74
CA SER A 84 5.44 1.00 9.07
C SER A 84 5.43 -0.39 9.72
N THR A 85 4.47 -0.67 10.60
CA THR A 85 4.42 -1.84 11.51
C THR A 85 3.96 -3.15 10.85
N GLY A 86 3.80 -3.15 9.52
CA GLY A 86 3.52 -4.34 8.72
C GLY A 86 2.15 -4.99 8.93
N SER A 87 1.42 -4.74 10.01
CA SER A 87 0.14 -5.40 10.34
C SER A 87 -0.92 -5.20 9.26
N THR A 88 -1.09 -3.96 8.78
CA THR A 88 -1.99 -3.65 7.66
C THR A 88 -1.58 -4.38 6.38
N LEU A 89 -0.28 -4.42 6.08
CA LEU A 89 0.24 -5.13 4.91
C LEU A 89 0.06 -6.64 5.03
N GLN A 90 0.32 -7.23 6.20
CA GLN A 90 0.08 -8.65 6.47
C GLN A 90 -1.41 -9.00 6.31
N SER A 91 -2.30 -8.15 6.80
CA SER A 91 -3.75 -8.28 6.60
C SER A 91 -4.11 -8.23 5.12
N ALA A 92 -3.56 -7.27 4.37
CA ALA A 92 -3.77 -7.16 2.93
C ALA A 92 -3.27 -8.38 2.15
N VAL A 93 -2.05 -8.85 2.45
CA VAL A 93 -1.46 -10.05 1.84
C VAL A 93 -2.32 -11.27 2.11
N ARG A 94 -2.70 -11.47 3.38
CA ARG A 94 -3.57 -12.59 3.77
C ARG A 94 -4.92 -12.53 3.07
N SER A 95 -5.55 -11.36 3.00
CA SER A 95 -6.85 -11.20 2.36
C SER A 95 -6.75 -11.45 0.86
N VAL A 96 -5.77 -10.89 0.16
CA VAL A 96 -5.57 -11.17 -1.28
C VAL A 96 -5.44 -12.68 -1.54
N HIS A 97 -4.60 -13.37 -0.77
CA HIS A 97 -4.45 -14.82 -0.90
C HIS A 97 -5.72 -15.59 -0.57
N TYR A 98 -6.44 -15.19 0.48
CA TYR A 98 -7.72 -15.82 0.86
C TYR A 98 -8.76 -15.74 -0.28
N TYR A 99 -8.79 -14.64 -1.04
CA TYR A 99 -9.68 -14.49 -2.20
C TYR A 99 -9.08 -15.04 -3.51
N GLY A 100 -7.94 -15.72 -3.44
CA GLY A 100 -7.31 -16.43 -4.56
C GLY A 100 -6.48 -15.56 -5.49
N GLY A 101 -6.03 -14.39 -5.03
CA GLY A 101 -5.05 -13.56 -5.73
C GLY A 101 -3.60 -13.86 -5.32
N GLU A 102 -2.66 -13.35 -6.10
CA GLU A 102 -1.22 -13.46 -5.87
C GLU A 102 -0.65 -12.07 -5.62
N VAL A 103 -0.08 -11.81 -4.44
CA VAL A 103 0.61 -10.53 -4.20
C VAL A 103 2.01 -10.59 -4.82
N ILE A 104 2.29 -9.70 -5.78
CA ILE A 104 3.57 -9.65 -6.50
C ILE A 104 4.52 -8.54 -6.01
N GLY A 105 4.05 -7.72 -5.08
CA GLY A 105 4.84 -6.64 -4.49
C GLY A 105 4.00 -5.66 -3.68
N VAL A 106 4.69 -4.79 -2.96
CA VAL A 106 4.10 -3.62 -2.30
C VAL A 106 4.78 -2.36 -2.85
N SER A 107 3.96 -1.37 -3.20
CA SER A 107 4.37 -0.02 -3.56
C SER A 107 3.96 0.92 -2.43
N ALA A 108 4.89 1.71 -1.91
CA ALA A 108 4.63 2.66 -0.84
C ALA A 108 5.14 4.06 -1.20
N ILE A 109 4.54 5.12 -0.64
CA ILE A 109 5.16 6.45 -0.71
C ILE A 109 6.36 6.49 0.24
N PHE A 110 6.17 6.09 1.49
CA PHE A 110 7.21 5.96 2.49
C PHE A 110 7.23 4.55 3.09
N ALA A 111 8.41 4.01 3.38
CA ALA A 111 8.55 2.73 4.06
C ALA A 111 9.68 2.73 5.09
N LEU A 112 9.40 2.16 6.27
CA LEU A 112 10.43 1.74 7.21
C LEU A 112 10.87 0.28 6.95
N ALA A 113 9.91 -0.57 6.57
CA ALA A 113 10.18 -1.96 6.24
C ALA A 113 10.56 -2.11 4.76
N THR A 114 11.48 -3.03 4.47
CA THR A 114 11.90 -3.34 3.09
C THR A 114 11.12 -4.54 2.49
N GLN A 115 10.43 -5.31 3.32
CA GLN A 115 9.64 -6.47 2.89
C GLN A 115 8.52 -6.81 3.89
N VAL A 116 7.51 -7.55 3.43
CA VAL A 116 6.49 -8.21 4.26
C VAL A 116 6.47 -9.70 3.93
N GLY A 117 6.93 -10.54 4.86
CA GLY A 117 7.29 -11.91 4.52
C GLY A 117 8.39 -11.91 3.45
N ASP A 118 8.16 -12.61 2.35
CA ASP A 118 9.07 -12.65 1.19
C ASP A 118 8.70 -11.64 0.08
N ILE A 119 7.70 -10.79 0.33
CA ILE A 119 7.20 -9.83 -0.66
C ILE A 119 7.98 -8.51 -0.51
N PRO A 120 8.67 -8.03 -1.57
CA PRO A 120 9.44 -6.80 -1.50
C PRO A 120 8.54 -5.56 -1.42
N ILE A 121 8.97 -4.59 -0.62
CA ILE A 121 8.39 -3.24 -0.57
C ILE A 121 9.30 -2.30 -1.35
N ARG A 122 8.74 -1.63 -2.36
CA ARG A 122 9.40 -0.53 -3.07
C ARG A 122 8.75 0.79 -2.66
N SER A 123 9.57 1.76 -2.26
CA SER A 123 9.09 3.06 -1.79
C SER A 123 9.84 4.22 -2.43
N LEU A 124 9.18 5.38 -2.52
CA LEU A 124 9.84 6.62 -2.95
C LEU A 124 10.76 7.17 -1.87
N TYR A 125 10.31 7.05 -0.62
CA TYR A 125 11.03 7.52 0.56
C TYR A 125 11.20 6.40 1.57
N SER A 126 12.21 6.55 2.40
CA SER A 126 12.62 5.62 3.43
C SER A 126 12.97 6.37 4.72
N GLY A 127 13.25 5.65 5.80
CA GLY A 127 13.73 6.27 7.04
C GLY A 127 15.00 7.11 6.88
N ARG A 128 15.77 6.93 5.80
CA ARG A 128 16.95 7.79 5.49
C ARG A 128 16.56 9.19 5.06
N ASP A 129 15.38 9.34 4.47
CA ASP A 129 14.86 10.61 3.96
C ASP A 129 14.16 11.42 5.07
N LEU A 130 13.79 10.76 6.18
CA LEU A 130 13.16 11.36 7.36
C LEU A 130 13.88 10.87 8.64
N PRO A 131 15.07 11.41 8.97
CA PRO A 131 15.89 10.91 10.07
C PRO A 131 15.25 11.07 11.45
N ASP A 132 14.34 12.04 11.60
CA ASP A 132 13.62 12.31 12.86
C ASP A 132 12.32 11.50 12.98
N TYR A 133 11.99 10.65 11.99
CA TYR A 133 10.82 9.78 12.07
C TYR A 133 11.04 8.68 13.11
N ALA A 134 10.14 8.58 14.09
CA ALA A 134 10.16 7.55 15.12
C ALA A 134 8.86 6.74 15.14
N SER A 135 8.98 5.43 15.33
CA SER A 135 7.87 4.50 15.53
C SER A 135 8.17 3.60 16.71
N TYR A 136 7.21 3.45 17.62
CA TYR A 136 7.36 2.71 18.87
C TYR A 136 6.36 1.57 18.95
N GLU A 137 6.78 0.41 19.46
CA GLU A 137 5.90 -0.75 19.68
C GLU A 137 5.04 -0.54 20.93
N GLY A 138 3.98 0.26 20.79
CA GLY A 138 3.04 0.55 21.85
C GLY A 138 3.45 1.71 22.76
N GLU A 139 2.54 2.06 23.67
CA GLU A 139 2.65 3.22 24.56
C GLU A 139 3.87 3.14 25.48
N GLU A 140 4.20 1.94 25.98
CA GLU A 140 5.27 1.74 26.96
C GLU A 140 6.68 2.00 26.41
N LYS A 141 6.86 1.89 25.08
CA LYS A 141 8.15 2.15 24.43
C LYS A 141 8.26 3.55 23.87
N CYS A 142 7.21 4.37 23.97
CA CYS A 142 7.19 5.74 23.46
C CYS A 142 7.62 6.74 24.55
N PRO A 143 8.75 7.45 24.39
CA PRO A 143 9.20 8.46 25.36
C PRO A 143 8.17 9.57 25.58
N LEU A 144 7.50 10.01 24.51
CA LEU A 144 6.47 11.06 24.58
C LEU A 144 5.25 10.61 25.40
N CYS A 145 4.88 9.33 25.32
CA CYS A 145 3.81 8.77 26.14
C CYS A 145 4.21 8.68 27.61
N ALA A 146 5.45 8.24 27.91
CA ALA A 146 5.98 8.21 29.26
C ALA A 146 6.00 9.60 29.91
N ASP A 147 6.34 10.62 29.12
CA ASP A 147 6.36 12.03 29.53
C ASP A 147 4.98 12.71 29.49
N ARG A 148 3.93 11.97 29.11
CA ARG A 148 2.55 12.46 28.97
C ARG A 148 2.43 13.72 28.11
N VAL A 149 3.25 13.81 27.06
CA VAL A 149 3.20 14.89 26.09
C VAL A 149 1.85 14.84 25.37
N PRO A 150 1.04 15.91 25.40
CA PRO A 150 -0.23 15.94 24.68
C PRO A 150 -0.01 15.78 23.17
N ILE A 151 -0.89 15.00 22.53
CA ILE A 151 -0.92 14.92 21.06
C ILE A 151 -1.46 16.25 20.54
N ASP A 152 -0.71 16.89 19.65
CA ASP A 152 -1.05 18.17 19.03
C ASP A 152 -1.72 18.01 17.65
N ALA A 153 -1.44 16.88 16.96
CA ALA A 153 -2.04 16.56 15.68
C ALA A 153 -2.11 15.05 15.39
N ILE A 154 -3.01 14.69 14.47
CA ILE A 154 -3.13 13.34 13.89
C ILE A 154 -3.09 13.45 12.37
N CYS A 155 -2.36 12.54 11.73
CA CYS A 155 -2.33 12.39 10.27
C CYS A 155 -2.60 10.94 9.88
N ASN A 156 -3.51 10.71 8.93
CA ASN A 156 -3.77 9.40 8.33
C ASN A 156 -4.33 9.56 6.90
N GLY A 157 -4.81 8.47 6.29
CA GLY A 157 -5.41 8.49 4.94
C GLY A 157 -6.65 9.40 4.76
N PHE A 158 -7.20 9.97 5.84
CA PHE A 158 -8.26 10.99 5.79
C PHE A 158 -7.73 12.43 5.85
N GLY A 159 -6.45 12.63 6.20
CA GLY A 159 -5.80 13.93 6.26
C GLY A 159 -5.14 14.24 7.59
N TYR A 160 -4.83 15.53 7.79
CA TYR A 160 -4.18 16.09 8.98
C TYR A 160 -5.18 16.90 9.80
N SER A 161 -5.20 16.71 11.12
CA SER A 161 -6.02 17.47 12.05
C SER A 161 -5.21 17.87 13.27
N LEU A 162 -5.39 19.12 13.72
CA LEU A 162 -4.99 19.54 15.07
C LEU A 162 -5.96 18.97 16.11
N LEU A 163 -5.49 18.81 17.35
CA LEU A 163 -6.27 18.36 18.51
C LEU A 163 -6.47 19.46 19.55
#